data_AF-A0AAD1S8Q4-F1
#
_entry.id   AF-A0AAD1S8Q4-F1
#
_cell.length_a   1.000
_cell.length_b   1.000
_cell.length_c   1.000
_cell.angle_alpha   90.00
_cell.angle_beta   90.00
_cell.angle_gamma   90.00
#
_symmetry.space_group_name_H-M   'P 1'
#
loop_
_entity.id
_entity.type
_entity.pdbx_description
1 polymer ?
#
loop_
_entity_poly.entity_id
_entity_poly.type
_entity_poly.pdbx_seq_one_letter_code
_entity_poly.pdbx_strand_id
1 'polypeptide(L)'
;ALRGVSPWLSLKPWIAHTINYISDVCSQSTFLAFPDLQSKFQLPNSLIFQYLQFKSIIHTKSSKKVIYQWYLTPQRLYQIYPAADPKCWRCGFQDGTMTHIWWECNGIKPLWKQVQAILNKAITNTQPLTPMMGLLMLFPTTWKIEDKKLASLVILAARNLLALHWKSTYCPSNKELIDKIYQYYRYEVLSSGSYERRKQTEQMWKPWLALMGHP
;
A
#
# COMPACT_ATOMS: atom_id res chain seq x y z
N ALA A 1 -12.11 16.92 6.61
CA ALA A 1 -11.87 16.07 5.42
C ALA A 1 -10.97 14.90 5.81
N LEU A 2 -11.48 13.68 5.69
CA LEU A 2 -10.76 12.42 5.94
C LEU A 2 -9.59 12.23 4.94
N ARG A 3 -8.48 12.91 5.19
CA ARG A 3 -7.23 12.69 4.44
C ARG A 3 -6.58 11.41 4.95
N GLY A 4 -6.52 10.38 4.11
CA GLY A 4 -5.77 9.15 4.39
C GLY A 4 -6.53 7.84 4.20
N VAL A 5 -7.79 7.84 3.76
CA VAL A 5 -8.50 6.59 3.41
C VAL A 5 -8.29 6.29 1.93
N SER A 6 -8.07 5.00 1.62
CA SER A 6 -7.79 4.50 0.27
C SER A 6 -8.81 4.99 -0.78
N PRO A 7 -8.41 5.28 -2.04
CA PRO A 7 -9.28 5.84 -3.09
C PRO A 7 -10.51 5.02 -3.50
N TRP A 8 -10.69 3.82 -2.95
CA TRP A 8 -11.68 2.83 -3.39
C TRP A 8 -12.90 2.71 -2.47
N LEU A 9 -12.91 3.38 -1.31
CA LEU A 9 -14.12 3.51 -0.49
C LEU A 9 -14.87 4.78 -0.91
N SER A 10 -16.06 4.62 -1.50
CA SER A 10 -16.98 5.73 -1.71
C SER A 10 -17.47 6.26 -0.36
N LEU A 11 -16.91 7.39 0.06
CA LEU A 11 -17.33 8.11 1.28
C LEU A 11 -18.65 8.88 1.09
N LYS A 12 -19.17 8.91 -0.14
CA LYS A 12 -20.38 9.69 -0.50
C LYS A 12 -21.61 9.36 0.35
N PRO A 13 -21.93 8.08 0.66
CA PRO A 13 -23.08 7.75 1.50
C PRO A 13 -22.91 8.20 2.96
N TRP A 14 -21.69 8.20 3.48
CA TRP A 14 -21.41 8.55 4.88
C TRP A 14 -21.43 10.05 5.12
N ILE A 15 -20.87 10.82 4.17
CA ILE A 15 -20.89 12.30 4.20
C ILE A 15 -22.34 12.82 4.11
N ALA A 16 -23.21 12.13 3.37
CA ALA A 16 -24.63 12.47 3.29
C ALA A 16 -25.36 12.37 4.65
N HIS A 17 -24.84 11.54 5.56
CA HIS A 17 -25.33 11.41 6.94
C HIS A 17 -24.44 12.17 7.95
N THR A 18 -23.84 13.28 7.52
CA THR A 18 -23.06 14.23 8.34
C THR A 18 -21.80 13.67 9.01
N ILE A 19 -21.34 12.46 8.63
CA ILE A 19 -20.10 11.87 9.10
C ILE A 19 -18.94 12.38 8.25
N ASN A 20 -18.18 13.34 8.78
CA ASN A 20 -17.15 14.08 8.04
C ASN A 20 -15.72 13.77 8.51
N TYR A 21 -15.58 13.22 9.72
CA TYR A 21 -14.30 12.92 10.37
C TYR A 21 -14.33 11.55 11.09
N ILE A 22 -13.15 10.93 11.27
CA ILE A 22 -13.03 9.62 11.96
C ILE A 22 -13.38 9.78 13.44
N SER A 23 -13.11 10.96 14.02
CA SER A 23 -13.55 11.33 15.36
C SER A 23 -15.06 11.23 15.55
N ASP A 24 -15.85 11.35 14.48
CA ASP A 24 -17.32 11.35 14.59
C ASP A 24 -17.86 9.93 14.87
N VAL A 25 -17.06 8.92 14.49
CA VAL A 25 -17.38 7.48 14.53
C VAL A 25 -16.48 6.67 15.49
N CYS A 26 -15.57 7.34 16.19
CA CYS A 26 -14.65 6.74 17.17
C CYS A 26 -14.80 7.42 18.54
N SER A 27 -14.71 6.64 19.61
CA SER A 27 -14.52 7.16 20.98
C SER A 27 -13.25 6.54 21.57
N GLN A 28 -12.35 7.38 22.11
CA GLN A 28 -11.13 6.94 22.79
C GLN A 28 -10.33 5.85 22.02
N SER A 29 -10.14 6.06 20.71
CA SER A 29 -9.44 5.13 19.80
C SER A 29 -10.18 3.82 19.46
N THR A 30 -11.44 3.67 19.86
CA THR A 30 -12.28 2.51 19.56
C THR A 30 -13.44 2.91 18.66
N PHE A 31 -13.67 2.15 17.58
CA PHE A 31 -14.76 2.39 16.64
C PHE A 31 -16.11 2.01 17.27
N LEU A 32 -17.12 2.89 17.16
CA LEU A 32 -18.44 2.68 17.77
C LEU A 32 -19.17 1.47 17.15
N ALA A 33 -20.11 0.86 17.91
CA ALA A 33 -20.93 -0.22 17.37
C ALA A 33 -21.90 0.31 16.31
N PHE A 34 -22.30 -0.54 15.36
CA PHE A 34 -23.22 -0.11 14.30
C PHE A 34 -24.55 0.40 14.84
N PRO A 35 -25.21 -0.25 15.82
CA PRO A 35 -26.46 0.26 16.40
C PRO A 35 -26.33 1.66 17.01
N ASP A 36 -25.19 1.96 17.63
CA ASP A 36 -24.92 3.28 18.22
C ASP A 36 -24.72 4.36 17.16
N LEU A 37 -24.13 4.00 16.01
CA LEU A 37 -24.00 4.90 14.87
C LEU A 37 -25.33 5.09 14.13
N GLN A 38 -26.17 4.06 14.09
CA GLN A 38 -27.50 4.15 13.50
C GLN A 38 -28.40 5.08 14.31
N SER A 39 -28.38 4.99 15.63
CA SER A 39 -29.15 5.90 16.50
C SER A 39 -28.61 7.33 16.41
N LYS A 40 -27.29 7.52 16.34
CA LYS A 40 -26.64 8.83 16.30
C LYS A 40 -26.75 9.58 14.96
N PHE A 41 -26.71 8.86 13.83
CA PHE A 41 -26.66 9.46 12.48
C PHE A 41 -27.79 9.01 11.54
N GLN A 42 -28.78 8.27 12.06
CA GLN A 42 -29.92 7.74 11.29
C GLN A 42 -29.49 6.91 10.07
N LEU A 43 -28.48 6.05 10.26
CA LEU A 43 -27.91 5.25 9.16
C LEU A 43 -28.84 4.08 8.80
N PRO A 44 -29.16 3.87 7.51
CA PRO A 44 -29.93 2.70 7.08
C PRO A 44 -29.12 1.41 7.24
N ASN A 45 -29.82 0.29 7.49
CA ASN A 45 -29.22 -1.06 7.61
C ASN A 45 -28.39 -1.47 6.39
N SER A 46 -28.67 -0.91 5.20
CA SER A 46 -27.90 -1.14 3.97
C SER A 46 -26.43 -0.72 4.09
N LEU A 47 -26.08 0.16 5.03
CA LEU A 47 -24.71 0.60 5.27
C LEU A 47 -23.90 -0.34 6.18
N ILE A 48 -24.48 -1.44 6.67
CA ILE A 48 -23.79 -2.37 7.58
C ILE A 48 -22.53 -2.99 6.96
N PHE A 49 -22.56 -3.32 5.68
CA PHE A 49 -21.40 -3.87 4.98
C PHE A 49 -20.28 -2.83 4.85
N GLN A 50 -20.62 -1.57 4.58
CA GLN A 50 -19.65 -0.48 4.55
C GLN A 50 -19.11 -0.19 5.96
N TYR A 51 -19.95 -0.26 6.99
CA TYR A 51 -19.55 -0.15 8.40
C TYR A 51 -18.50 -1.20 8.76
N LEU A 52 -18.71 -2.47 8.38
CA LEU A 52 -17.76 -3.56 8.63
C LEU A 52 -16.44 -3.31 7.89
N GLN A 53 -16.49 -2.77 6.68
CA GLN A 53 -15.29 -2.34 5.94
C GLN A 53 -14.54 -1.22 6.70
N PHE A 54 -15.23 -0.16 7.14
CA PHE A 54 -14.63 0.92 7.94
C PHE A 54 -14.06 0.45 9.28
N LYS A 55 -14.81 -0.36 10.02
CA LYS A 55 -14.38 -0.98 11.28
C LYS A 55 -13.15 -1.85 11.06
N SER A 56 -13.07 -2.58 9.95
CA SER A 56 -11.89 -3.38 9.62
C SER A 56 -10.65 -2.53 9.34
N ILE A 57 -10.81 -1.34 8.74
CA ILE A 57 -9.73 -0.38 8.48
C ILE A 57 -9.23 0.24 9.79
N ILE A 58 -10.13 0.56 10.71
CA ILE A 58 -9.81 1.28 11.96
C ILE A 58 -9.29 0.33 13.05
N HIS A 59 -9.87 -0.86 13.17
CA HIS A 59 -9.47 -1.86 14.18
C HIS A 59 -8.18 -2.61 13.83
N THR A 60 -7.56 -2.33 12.67
CA THR A 60 -6.37 -3.07 12.27
C THR A 60 -5.23 -2.18 11.82
N LYS A 61 -4.04 -2.47 12.35
CA LYS A 61 -2.72 -2.44 11.71
C LYS A 61 -2.81 -2.59 10.16
N SER A 62 -3.09 -1.50 9.44
CA SER A 62 -3.95 -1.53 8.23
C SER A 62 -3.30 -1.89 6.88
N SER A 63 -2.00 -2.14 6.79
CA SER A 63 -1.39 -2.56 5.51
C SER A 63 -1.46 -4.08 5.26
N LYS A 64 -1.58 -4.89 6.31
CA LYS A 64 -1.53 -6.37 6.18
C LYS A 64 -2.87 -6.94 5.70
N LYS A 65 -4.01 -6.52 6.29
CA LYS A 65 -5.33 -7.12 5.95
C LYS A 65 -5.81 -6.84 4.53
N VAL A 66 -5.56 -5.64 3.99
CA VAL A 66 -5.99 -5.27 2.62
C VAL A 66 -5.33 -6.18 1.57
N ILE A 67 -4.08 -6.60 1.77
CA ILE A 67 -3.40 -7.47 0.81
C ILE A 67 -3.96 -8.89 0.84
N TYR A 68 -4.27 -9.44 2.01
CA TYR A 68 -4.82 -10.80 2.10
C TYR A 68 -6.30 -10.91 1.72
N GLN A 69 -7.07 -9.81 1.81
CA GLN A 69 -8.52 -9.83 1.66
C GLN A 69 -9.00 -9.51 0.24
N TRP A 70 -8.25 -8.70 -0.53
CA TRP A 70 -8.63 -8.33 -1.90
C TRP A 70 -7.92 -9.16 -2.98
N TYR A 71 -6.77 -9.75 -2.66
CA TYR A 71 -5.92 -10.46 -3.61
C TYR A 71 -5.96 -11.97 -3.34
N LEU A 72 -7.04 -12.62 -3.77
CA LEU A 72 -7.11 -14.08 -3.79
C LEU A 72 -5.96 -14.62 -4.64
N THR A 73 -5.17 -15.55 -4.07
CA THR A 73 -4.07 -16.20 -4.78
C THR A 73 -4.56 -17.46 -5.49
N PRO A 74 -3.85 -17.97 -6.53
CA PRO A 74 -4.16 -19.25 -7.16
C PRO A 74 -4.34 -20.40 -6.17
N GLN A 75 -3.46 -20.52 -5.17
CA GLN A 75 -3.59 -21.52 -4.12
C GLN A 75 -4.90 -21.37 -3.31
N ARG A 76 -5.30 -20.14 -2.98
CA ARG A 76 -6.56 -19.87 -2.27
C ARG A 76 -7.77 -20.14 -3.16
N LEU A 77 -7.68 -19.81 -4.45
CA LEU A 77 -8.73 -20.09 -5.42
C LEU A 77 -8.94 -21.59 -5.59
N TYR A 78 -7.86 -22.38 -5.66
CA TYR A 78 -7.93 -23.84 -5.69
C TYR A 78 -8.62 -24.44 -4.46
N GLN A 79 -8.36 -23.89 -3.27
CA GLN A 79 -9.03 -24.33 -2.04
C GLN A 79 -10.55 -24.07 -2.02
N ILE A 80 -11.01 -22.99 -2.68
CA ILE A 80 -12.43 -22.65 -2.77
C ILE A 80 -13.10 -23.38 -3.94
N TYR A 81 -12.37 -23.50 -5.05
CA TYR A 81 -12.81 -24.11 -6.30
C TYR A 81 -11.77 -25.13 -6.75
N PRO A 82 -11.92 -26.43 -6.39
CA PRO A 82 -10.93 -27.47 -6.71
C PRO A 82 -10.68 -27.70 -8.21
N ALA A 83 -11.52 -27.15 -9.10
CA ALA A 83 -11.31 -27.18 -10.55
C ALA A 83 -10.33 -26.09 -11.07
N ALA A 84 -9.93 -25.13 -10.22
CA ALA A 84 -8.99 -24.08 -10.60
C ALA A 84 -7.53 -24.58 -10.61
N ASP A 85 -6.63 -23.87 -11.30
CA ASP A 85 -5.19 -24.18 -11.26
C ASP A 85 -4.52 -23.48 -10.05
N PRO A 86 -3.85 -24.22 -9.13
CA PRO A 86 -3.13 -23.62 -8.01
C PRO A 86 -1.83 -22.92 -8.42
N LYS A 87 -1.37 -23.06 -9.66
CA LYS A 87 -0.09 -22.50 -10.13
C LYS A 87 -0.10 -20.98 -10.20
N CYS A 88 1.07 -20.40 -9.95
CA CYS A 88 1.29 -18.96 -10.02
C CYS A 88 1.00 -18.42 -11.43
N TRP A 89 0.16 -17.39 -11.54
CA TRP A 89 -0.14 -16.73 -12.82
C TRP A 89 1.07 -16.15 -13.54
N ARG A 90 2.19 -15.92 -12.83
CA ARG A 90 3.39 -15.30 -13.40
C ARG A 90 4.38 -16.30 -13.95
N CYS A 91 4.74 -17.30 -13.15
CA CYS A 91 5.75 -18.28 -13.55
C CYS A 91 5.13 -19.55 -14.14
N GLY A 92 3.89 -19.92 -13.79
CA GLY A 92 3.25 -21.14 -14.27
C GLY A 92 3.86 -22.46 -13.77
N PHE A 93 4.84 -22.43 -12.87
CA PHE A 93 5.55 -23.64 -12.41
C PHE A 93 5.34 -23.96 -10.92
N GLN A 94 5.38 -22.95 -10.04
CA GLN A 94 5.18 -23.12 -8.59
C GLN A 94 3.77 -22.71 -8.17
N ASP A 95 3.28 -23.25 -7.06
CA ASP A 95 2.01 -22.85 -6.47
C ASP A 95 1.99 -21.33 -6.18
N GLY A 96 0.89 -20.69 -6.55
CA GLY A 96 0.64 -19.28 -6.31
C GLY A 96 0.28 -19.03 -4.85
N THR A 97 1.25 -19.18 -3.94
CA THR A 97 1.12 -18.73 -2.55
C THR A 97 1.29 -17.22 -2.46
N MET A 98 0.90 -16.62 -1.34
CA MET A 98 1.10 -15.18 -1.14
C MET A 98 2.60 -14.81 -1.12
N THR A 99 3.43 -15.59 -0.44
CA THR A 99 4.88 -15.34 -0.38
C THR A 99 5.53 -15.49 -1.75
N HIS A 100 5.09 -16.49 -2.53
CA HIS A 100 5.58 -16.70 -3.87
C HIS A 100 5.27 -15.50 -4.78
N ILE A 101 4.00 -15.10 -4.88
CA ILE A 101 3.56 -14.08 -5.83
C ILE A 101 4.14 -12.69 -5.51
N TRP A 102 4.37 -12.37 -4.24
CA TRP A 102 4.88 -11.06 -3.83
C TRP A 102 6.41 -10.97 -3.73
N TRP A 103 7.12 -12.10 -3.58
CA TRP A 103 8.57 -12.07 -3.32
C TRP A 103 9.37 -13.12 -4.10
N GLU A 104 9.05 -14.40 -3.96
CA GLU A 104 9.94 -15.48 -4.42
C GLU A 104 9.88 -15.73 -5.93
N CYS A 105 8.76 -15.36 -6.57
CA CYS A 105 8.50 -15.65 -7.97
C CYS A 105 9.57 -15.07 -8.90
N ASN A 106 10.14 -15.92 -9.76
CA ASN A 106 11.14 -15.51 -10.75
C ASN A 106 10.64 -14.41 -11.69
N GLY A 107 9.33 -14.36 -11.97
CA GLY A 107 8.71 -13.34 -12.82
C GLY A 107 8.80 -11.91 -12.26
N ILE A 108 9.00 -11.73 -10.96
CA ILE A 108 9.07 -10.40 -10.32
C ILE A 108 10.45 -10.08 -9.73
N LYS A 109 11.38 -11.04 -9.75
CA LYS A 109 12.78 -10.81 -9.33
C LYS A 109 13.42 -9.61 -10.04
N PRO A 110 13.20 -9.36 -11.36
CA PRO A 110 13.73 -8.17 -12.01
C PRO A 110 13.29 -6.86 -11.33
N LEU A 111 12.02 -6.76 -10.93
CA LEU A 111 11.49 -5.59 -10.21
C LEU A 111 12.20 -5.40 -8.86
N TRP A 112 12.33 -6.46 -8.05
CA TRP A 112 12.99 -6.35 -6.75
C TRP A 112 14.48 -6.03 -6.85
N LYS A 113 15.16 -6.48 -7.91
CA LYS A 113 16.54 -6.07 -8.22
C LYS A 113 16.63 -4.57 -8.53
N GLN A 114 15.66 -4.02 -9.24
CA GLN A 114 15.61 -2.57 -9.51
C GLN A 114 15.36 -1.77 -8.23
N VAL A 115 14.44 -2.23 -7.37
CA VAL A 115 14.21 -1.63 -6.04
C VAL A 115 15.51 -1.62 -5.24
N GLN A 116 16.24 -2.74 -5.17
CA GLN A 116 17.55 -2.80 -4.51
C GLN A 116 18.53 -1.79 -5.10
N ALA A 117 18.62 -1.70 -6.42
CA ALA A 117 19.56 -0.80 -7.10
C ALA A 117 19.26 0.67 -6.78
N ILE A 118 17.98 1.06 -6.73
CA ILE A 118 17.55 2.40 -6.32
C ILE A 118 17.95 2.65 -4.87
N LEU A 119 17.67 1.70 -3.96
CA LEU A 119 18.02 1.86 -2.54
C LEU A 119 19.54 1.94 -2.31
N ASN A 120 20.34 1.15 -3.03
CA ASN A 120 21.80 1.18 -2.91
C ASN A 120 22.41 2.51 -3.35
N LYS A 121 21.82 3.16 -4.37
CA LYS A 121 22.22 4.51 -4.78
C LYS A 121 21.81 5.55 -3.75
N ALA A 122 20.72 5.29 -3.06
CA ALA A 122 20.08 6.24 -2.20
C ALA A 122 20.64 6.25 -0.76
N ILE A 123 20.81 5.07 -0.18
CA ILE A 123 21.09 4.91 1.24
C ILE A 123 22.54 4.47 1.42
N THR A 124 23.28 5.14 2.29
CA THR A 124 24.65 4.72 2.64
C THR A 124 24.61 3.41 3.44
N ASN A 125 25.48 2.45 3.11
CA ASN A 125 25.56 1.14 3.78
C ASN A 125 24.27 0.30 3.71
N THR A 126 23.62 0.29 2.55
CA THR A 126 22.50 -0.62 2.28
C THR A 126 22.89 -2.08 2.43
N GLN A 127 21.99 -2.86 3.03
CA GLN A 127 22.03 -4.32 3.02
C GLN A 127 21.07 -4.88 1.96
N PRO A 128 21.22 -6.16 1.56
CA PRO A 128 20.28 -6.82 0.68
C PRO A 128 18.85 -6.77 1.22
N LEU A 129 17.89 -6.48 0.35
CA LEU A 129 16.47 -6.47 0.68
C LEU A 129 16.05 -7.88 1.08
N THR A 130 15.51 -7.98 2.27
CA THR A 130 14.90 -9.20 2.78
C THR A 130 13.40 -9.20 2.48
N PRO A 131 12.74 -10.38 2.48
CA PRO A 131 11.29 -10.44 2.38
C PRO A 131 10.59 -9.60 3.47
N MET A 132 11.20 -9.52 4.66
CA MET A 132 10.68 -8.73 5.77
C MET A 132 10.68 -7.22 5.45
N MET A 133 11.72 -6.72 4.79
CA MET A 133 11.77 -5.33 4.31
C MET A 133 10.78 -5.11 3.16
N GLY A 134 10.83 -5.96 2.12
CA GLY A 134 10.01 -5.81 0.91
C GLY A 134 8.50 -5.97 1.14
N LEU A 135 8.10 -6.88 2.03
CA LEU A 135 6.68 -7.18 2.26
C LEU A 135 6.11 -6.45 3.46
N LEU A 136 6.90 -6.31 4.54
CA LEU A 136 6.41 -5.78 5.81
C LEU A 136 6.91 -4.37 6.11
N MET A 137 7.86 -3.83 5.33
CA MET A 137 8.49 -2.53 5.55
C MET A 137 9.09 -2.42 6.96
N LEU A 138 9.65 -3.53 7.45
CA LEU A 138 10.39 -3.56 8.71
C LEU A 138 11.87 -3.41 8.39
N PHE A 139 12.42 -2.26 8.75
CA PHE A 139 13.80 -1.89 8.45
C PHE A 139 14.69 -2.06 9.68
N PRO A 140 16.01 -2.27 9.47
CA PRO A 140 16.99 -2.28 10.55
C PRO A 140 16.91 -1.01 11.41
N THR A 141 17.14 -1.15 12.71
CA THR A 141 17.19 0.00 13.63
C THR A 141 18.29 0.97 13.26
N THR A 142 19.39 0.48 12.66
CA THR A 142 20.57 1.25 12.21
C THR A 142 20.29 2.26 11.08
N TRP A 143 19.20 2.11 10.33
CA TRP A 143 18.85 3.05 9.27
C TRP A 143 18.29 4.35 9.84
N LYS A 144 18.64 5.50 9.23
CA LYS A 144 18.08 6.80 9.61
C LYS A 144 16.58 6.83 9.33
N ILE A 145 15.85 7.69 10.05
CA ILE A 145 14.40 7.82 9.89
C ILE A 145 14.04 8.23 8.46
N GLU A 146 14.83 9.11 7.84
CA GLU A 146 14.64 9.58 6.47
C GLU A 146 14.83 8.44 5.45
N ASP A 147 15.89 7.64 5.62
CA ASP A 147 16.16 6.47 4.77
C ASP A 147 15.00 5.44 4.85
N LYS A 148 14.46 5.21 6.05
CA LYS A 148 13.30 4.32 6.26
C LYS A 148 12.06 4.84 5.55
N LYS A 149 11.82 6.15 5.60
CA LYS A 149 10.69 6.79 4.90
C LYS A 149 10.82 6.61 3.39
N LEU A 150 11.99 6.91 2.83
CA LEU A 150 12.25 6.72 1.41
C LEU A 150 12.09 5.24 0.99
N ALA A 151 12.74 4.33 1.71
CA ALA A 151 12.66 2.92 1.41
C ALA A 151 11.22 2.40 1.44
N SER A 152 10.42 2.90 2.38
CA SER A 152 8.98 2.61 2.43
C SER A 152 8.26 3.06 1.16
N LEU A 153 8.55 4.26 0.64
CA LEU A 153 7.92 4.80 -0.57
C LEU A 153 8.29 4.01 -1.82
N VAL A 154 9.57 3.66 -1.99
CA VAL A 154 10.05 2.85 -3.13
C VAL A 154 9.45 1.44 -3.09
N ILE A 155 9.47 0.80 -1.91
CA ILE A 155 8.89 -0.54 -1.73
C ILE A 155 7.37 -0.51 -1.94
N LEU A 156 6.70 0.54 -1.45
CA LEU A 156 5.26 0.73 -1.67
C LEU A 156 4.93 0.91 -3.16
N ALA A 157 5.76 1.64 -3.91
CA ALA A 157 5.59 1.81 -5.36
C ALA A 157 5.64 0.46 -6.07
N ALA A 158 6.68 -0.33 -5.80
CA ALA A 158 6.83 -1.67 -6.36
C ALA A 158 5.65 -2.58 -6.02
N ARG A 159 5.22 -2.60 -4.75
CA ARG A 159 4.04 -3.37 -4.33
C ARG A 159 2.78 -2.93 -5.04
N ASN A 160 2.56 -1.63 -5.20
CA ASN A 160 1.37 -1.13 -5.88
C ASN A 160 1.36 -1.50 -7.37
N LEU A 161 2.52 -1.53 -8.04
CA LEU A 161 2.62 -2.02 -9.41
C LEU A 161 2.34 -3.52 -9.51
N LEU A 162 2.88 -4.33 -8.59
CA LEU A 162 2.55 -5.75 -8.54
C LEU A 162 1.06 -6.02 -8.27
N ALA A 163 0.45 -5.19 -7.42
CA ALA A 163 -0.98 -5.23 -7.11
C ALA A 163 -1.83 -4.87 -8.34
N LEU A 164 -1.42 -3.84 -9.09
CA LEU A 164 -2.09 -3.41 -10.31
C LEU A 164 -2.11 -4.54 -11.36
N HIS A 165 -1.02 -5.29 -11.45
CA HIS A 165 -0.88 -6.42 -12.37
C HIS A 165 -1.07 -7.77 -11.66
N TRP A 166 -1.97 -7.85 -10.66
CA TRP A 166 -2.08 -9.02 -9.78
C TRP A 166 -2.28 -10.35 -10.51
N LYS A 167 -3.22 -10.42 -11.45
CA LYS A 167 -3.57 -11.62 -12.22
C LYS A 167 -2.88 -11.68 -13.59
N SER A 168 -1.69 -11.11 -13.72
CA SER A 168 -0.98 -11.00 -14.98
C SER A 168 0.42 -11.61 -14.88
N THR A 169 0.94 -12.11 -16.01
CA THR A 169 2.34 -12.52 -16.17
C THR A 169 3.30 -11.35 -16.21
N TYR A 170 2.79 -10.13 -16.42
CA TYR A 170 3.58 -8.92 -16.64
C TYR A 170 4.42 -8.50 -15.42
N CYS A 171 5.72 -8.31 -15.64
CA CYS A 171 6.61 -7.66 -14.67
C CYS A 171 6.71 -6.16 -14.99
N PRO A 172 6.41 -5.27 -14.02
CA PRO A 172 6.59 -3.83 -14.20
C PRO A 172 8.03 -3.48 -14.59
N SER A 173 8.15 -2.48 -15.46
CA SER A 173 9.42 -1.94 -15.96
C SER A 173 10.05 -0.95 -14.98
N ASN A 174 11.34 -0.68 -15.16
CA ASN A 174 12.05 0.34 -14.37
C ASN A 174 11.43 1.73 -14.54
N LYS A 175 10.95 2.05 -15.76
CA LYS A 175 10.30 3.32 -16.05
C LYS A 175 9.02 3.47 -15.25
N GLU A 176 8.16 2.45 -15.23
CA GLU A 176 6.92 2.49 -14.44
C GLU A 176 7.19 2.60 -12.94
N LEU A 177 8.25 1.97 -12.44
CA LEU A 177 8.67 2.11 -11.05
C LEU A 177 9.07 3.55 -10.72
N ILE A 178 9.93 4.16 -11.55
CA ILE A 178 10.36 5.55 -11.39
C ILE A 178 9.16 6.51 -11.49
N ASP A 179 8.30 6.33 -12.50
CA ASP A 179 7.08 7.12 -12.67
C ASP A 179 6.17 7.03 -11.44
N LYS A 180 6.06 5.84 -10.83
CA LYS A 180 5.24 5.62 -9.63
C LYS A 180 5.83 6.30 -8.40
N ILE A 181 7.15 6.26 -8.23
CA ILE A 181 7.84 6.98 -7.14
C ILE A 181 7.65 8.49 -7.32
N TYR A 182 7.80 8.99 -8.55
CA TYR A 182 7.59 10.40 -8.86
C TYR A 182 6.15 10.86 -8.59
N GLN A 183 5.16 10.01 -8.86
CA GLN A 183 3.77 10.30 -8.46
C GLN A 183 3.65 10.51 -6.94
N TYR A 184 4.29 9.69 -6.11
CA TYR A 184 4.27 9.88 -4.65
C TYR A 184 4.92 11.18 -4.21
N TYR A 185 6.07 11.52 -4.78
CA TYR A 185 6.70 12.82 -4.56
C TYR A 185 5.73 13.98 -4.86
N ARG A 186 5.10 13.97 -6.04
CA ARG A 186 4.11 15.00 -6.41
C ARG A 186 2.96 15.07 -5.43
N TYR A 187 2.44 13.93 -4.98
CA TYR A 187 1.37 13.91 -3.98
C TYR A 187 1.82 14.49 -2.64
N GLU A 188 3.04 14.23 -2.17
CA GLU A 188 3.56 14.82 -0.93
C GLU A 188 3.73 16.35 -1.05
N VAL A 189 4.25 16.83 -2.17
CA VAL A 189 4.38 18.27 -2.46
C VAL A 189 3.02 18.96 -2.52
N LEU A 190 2.03 18.35 -3.17
CA LEU A 190 0.66 18.90 -3.28
C LEU A 190 -0.09 18.84 -1.95
N SER A 191 0.12 17.79 -1.15
CA SER A 191 -0.51 17.65 0.17
C SER A 191 0.18 18.44 1.27
N SER A 192 1.36 19.01 1.01
CA SER A 192 2.05 19.93 1.90
C SER A 192 1.21 21.21 2.05
N GLY A 193 0.47 21.29 3.15
CA GLY A 193 -0.51 22.36 3.41
C GLY A 193 0.08 23.75 3.71
N SER A 194 1.40 23.88 3.85
CA SER A 194 2.09 25.16 3.98
C SER A 194 3.32 25.23 3.07
N TYR A 195 3.75 26.46 2.78
CA TYR A 195 4.90 26.74 1.93
C TYR A 195 6.21 26.18 2.52
N GLU A 196 6.43 26.36 3.83
CA GLU A 196 7.62 25.87 4.54
C GLU A 196 7.73 24.35 4.48
N ARG A 197 6.59 23.67 4.65
CA ARG A 197 6.53 22.19 4.61
C ARG A 197 6.76 21.67 3.20
N ARG A 198 6.29 22.39 2.18
CA ARG A 198 6.60 22.08 0.78
C ARG A 198 8.09 22.18 0.51
N LYS A 199 8.74 23.27 0.94
CA LYS A 199 10.18 23.48 0.78
C LYS A 199 11.00 22.37 1.48
N GLN A 200 10.59 21.96 2.68
CA GLN A 200 11.21 20.83 3.39
C GLN A 200 11.05 19.51 2.63
N THR A 201 9.85 19.22 2.12
CA THR A 201 9.58 18.03 1.30
C THR A 201 10.43 18.04 0.03
N GLU A 202 10.45 19.14 -0.71
CA GLU A 202 11.27 19.28 -1.93
C GLU A 202 12.76 19.12 -1.64
N GLN A 203 13.24 19.68 -0.53
CA GLN A 203 14.65 19.57 -0.12
C GLN A 203 15.01 18.13 0.28
N MET A 204 14.10 17.41 0.95
CA MET A 204 14.25 15.97 1.22
C MET A 204 14.29 15.15 -0.07
N TRP A 205 13.46 15.49 -1.06
CA TRP A 205 13.35 14.75 -2.32
C TRP A 205 14.43 15.07 -3.36
N LYS A 206 15.10 16.22 -3.24
CA LYS A 206 16.07 16.71 -4.21
C LYS A 206 17.23 15.72 -4.51
N PRO A 207 17.89 15.10 -3.52
CA PRO A 207 18.92 14.10 -3.80
C PRO A 207 18.35 12.87 -4.53
N TRP A 208 17.10 12.50 -4.22
CA TRP A 208 16.45 11.32 -4.78
C TRP A 208 16.03 11.51 -6.24
N LEU A 209 15.48 12.68 -6.58
CA LEU A 209 15.09 13.00 -7.96
C LEU A 209 16.31 12.99 -8.90
N ALA A 210 17.43 13.55 -8.44
CA ALA A 210 18.70 13.51 -9.17
C ALA A 210 19.18 12.08 -9.43
N LEU A 211 19.06 11.17 -8.45
CA LEU A 211 19.45 9.76 -8.59
C LEU A 211 18.56 8.97 -9.57
N MET A 212 17.31 9.39 -9.75
CA MET A 212 16.34 8.74 -10.65
C MET A 212 16.42 9.28 -12.09
N GLY A 213 17.28 10.27 -12.36
CA GLY A 213 17.44 10.84 -13.70
C GLY A 213 16.28 11.73 -14.14
N HIS A 214 15.47 12.22 -13.19
CA HIS A 214 14.45 13.23 -13.46
C HIS A 214 14.99 14.64 -13.15
N PRO A 215 14.79 15.63 -14.04
CA PRO A 215 15.19 17.02 -13.79
C PRO A 215 14.38 17.68 -12.66
#